data_AF-A0A926YKR4-F1
#
_entry.id   AF-A0A926YKR4-F1
#
_cell.length_a   1.000
_cell.length_b   1.000
_cell.length_c   1.000
_cell.angle_alpha   90.00
_cell.angle_beta   90.00
_cell.angle_gamma   90.00
#
_symmetry.space_group_name_H-M   'P 1'
#
loop_
_entity.id
_entity.type
_entity.pdbx_description
1 polymer ?
#
loop_
_entity_poly.entity_id
_entity_poly.type
_entity_poly.pdbx_seq_one_letter_code
_entity_poly.pdbx_strand_id
1 'polypeptide(L)'
;MLQSQPVIVDLGMSDTEYLQYLARGEDPVKQHRDGFYVSALVKYGVSEAEAHRVAPLLDRLDCSIEEKLLVNQALQQIWNRLLACKKGLGAR
;
A
#
# COMPACT_ATOMS: atom_id res chain seq x y z
N MET A 1 11.63 -5.64 -30.11
CA MET A 1 10.81 -4.75 -29.27
C MET A 1 9.79 -5.62 -28.55
N LEU A 2 9.88 -5.81 -27.23
CA LEU A 2 8.81 -6.48 -26.50
C LEU A 2 7.62 -5.51 -26.44
N GLN A 3 6.54 -5.83 -27.15
CA GLN A 3 5.28 -5.11 -27.02
C GLN A 3 4.73 -5.43 -25.63
N SER A 4 4.83 -4.47 -24.71
CA SER A 4 4.18 -4.58 -23.41
C SER A 4 2.68 -4.67 -23.65
N GLN A 5 2.09 -5.84 -23.42
CA GLN A 5 0.65 -6.00 -23.47
C GLN A 5 0.00 -5.14 -22.38
N PRO A 6 -1.14 -4.49 -22.65
CA PRO A 6 -1.85 -3.74 -21.64
C PRO A 6 -2.30 -4.69 -20.53
N VAL A 7 -1.95 -4.36 -19.29
CA VAL A 7 -2.42 -5.09 -18.10
C VAL A 7 -3.82 -4.57 -17.79
N ILE A 8 -4.81 -5.44 -17.91
CA ILE A 8 -6.18 -5.18 -17.45
C ILE A 8 -6.23 -5.55 -15.96
N VAL A 9 -6.57 -4.58 -15.12
CA VAL A 9 -6.68 -4.77 -13.67
C VAL A 9 -8.15 -4.65 -13.29
N ASP A 10 -8.69 -5.67 -12.63
CA ASP A 10 -9.98 -5.56 -11.95
C ASP A 10 -9.78 -4.77 -10.65
N LEU A 11 -10.39 -3.59 -10.59
CA LEU A 11 -10.32 -2.68 -9.44
C LEU A 11 -11.37 -3.01 -8.38
N GLY A 12 -12.25 -4.00 -8.60
CA GLY A 12 -13.29 -4.37 -7.64
C GLY A 12 -14.24 -3.23 -7.26
N MET A 13 -14.33 -2.20 -8.10
CA MET A 13 -15.20 -1.03 -7.94
C MET A 13 -16.28 -1.01 -9.01
N SER A 14 -17.41 -0.39 -8.71
CA SER A 14 -18.44 -0.19 -9.72
C SER A 14 -18.04 0.86 -10.76
N ASP A 15 -18.60 0.77 -11.97
CA ASP A 15 -18.44 1.81 -13.00
C ASP A 15 -18.84 3.21 -12.48
N THR A 16 -19.85 3.26 -11.61
CA THR A 16 -20.31 4.52 -11.01
C THR A 16 -19.27 5.11 -10.06
N GLU A 17 -18.65 4.30 -9.19
CA GLU A 17 -17.54 4.75 -8.35
C GLU A 17 -16.35 5.20 -9.20
N TYR A 18 -15.99 4.42 -10.21
CA TYR A 18 -14.89 4.75 -11.11
C TYR A 18 -15.09 6.12 -11.77
N LEU A 19 -16.29 6.37 -12.31
CA LEU A 19 -16.64 7.67 -12.93
C LEU A 19 -16.68 8.81 -11.91
N GLN A 20 -17.05 8.56 -10.65
CA GLN A 20 -17.03 9.58 -9.60
C GLN A 20 -15.60 10.02 -9.25
N TYR A 21 -14.66 9.08 -9.19
CA TYR A 21 -13.23 9.41 -9.02
C TYR A 21 -12.71 10.25 -10.18
N LEU A 22 -13.00 9.84 -11.42
CA LEU A 22 -12.61 10.60 -12.61
C LEU A 22 -13.22 12.01 -12.63
N ALA A 23 -14.49 12.15 -12.26
CA ALA A 23 -15.16 13.45 -12.19
C ALA A 23 -14.52 14.41 -11.16
N ARG A 24 -13.84 13.87 -10.14
CA ARG A 24 -13.09 14.64 -9.13
C ARG A 24 -11.64 14.92 -9.55
N GLY A 25 -11.21 14.44 -10.71
CA GLY A 25 -9.81 14.53 -11.17
C GLY A 25 -8.87 13.59 -10.42
N GLU A 26 -9.41 12.54 -9.77
CA GLU A 26 -8.64 11.54 -9.06
C GLU A 26 -8.32 10.34 -9.97
N ASP A 27 -7.24 9.62 -9.67
CA ASP A 27 -6.86 8.39 -10.36
C ASP A 27 -7.47 7.18 -9.62
N PRO A 28 -8.51 6.51 -10.17
CA PRO A 28 -9.17 5.39 -9.51
C PRO A 28 -8.25 4.18 -9.32
N VAL A 29 -7.29 3.97 -10.22
CA VAL A 29 -6.31 2.88 -10.13
C VAL A 29 -5.37 3.14 -8.95
N LYS A 30 -4.89 4.39 -8.82
CA LYS A 30 -4.08 4.80 -7.68
C LYS A 30 -4.84 4.65 -6.36
N GLN A 31 -6.09 5.10 -6.30
CA GLN A 31 -6.91 5.00 -5.08
C GLN A 31 -7.11 3.54 -4.66
N HIS A 32 -7.43 2.66 -5.60
CA HIS A 32 -7.58 1.24 -5.33
C HIS A 32 -6.28 0.62 -4.80
N ARG A 33 -5.16 0.90 -5.47
CA ARG A 33 -3.82 0.42 -5.08
C ARG A 33 -3.44 0.90 -3.68
N ASP A 34 -3.61 2.19 -3.40
CA ASP A 34 -3.27 2.77 -2.10
C ASP A 34 -4.15 2.14 -1.00
N GLY A 35 -5.43 1.88 -1.27
CA GLY A 35 -6.33 1.15 -0.36
C GLY A 35 -5.90 -0.30 -0.10
N PHE A 36 -5.40 -1.01 -1.11
CA PHE A 36 -4.81 -2.34 -0.94
C PHE A 36 -3.59 -2.30 -0.01
N TYR A 37 -2.70 -1.32 -0.20
CA TYR A 37 -1.55 -1.13 0.68
C TYR A 37 -1.94 -0.77 2.10
N VAL A 38 -2.92 0.13 2.31
CA VAL A 38 -3.44 0.44 3.65
C VAL A 38 -3.91 -0.83 4.35
N SER A 39 -4.73 -1.64 3.66
CA SER A 39 -5.27 -2.89 4.21
C SER A 39 -4.15 -3.87 4.60
N ALA A 40 -3.12 -3.99 3.77
CA ALA A 40 -1.96 -4.83 4.06
C ALA A 40 -1.16 -4.31 5.27
N LEU A 41 -0.84 -3.02 5.33
CA LEU A 41 -0.11 -2.40 6.43
C LEU A 41 -0.86 -2.58 7.77
N VAL A 42 -2.17 -2.36 7.78
CA VAL A 42 -3.03 -2.56 8.95
C VAL A 42 -3.08 -4.03 9.37
N LYS A 43 -3.18 -4.97 8.41
CA LYS A 43 -3.14 -6.41 8.70
C LYS A 43 -1.84 -6.83 9.40
N TYR A 44 -0.71 -6.22 9.05
CA TYR A 44 0.57 -6.43 9.73
C TYR A 44 0.78 -5.53 10.95
N GLY A 45 -0.25 -4.75 11.29
CA GLY A 45 -0.41 -4.07 12.57
C GLY A 45 0.20 -2.67 12.66
N VAL A 46 0.47 -2.04 11.51
CA VAL A 46 0.66 -0.59 11.42
C VAL A 46 -0.67 0.09 11.77
N SER A 47 -0.62 1.24 12.46
CA SER A 47 -1.85 1.97 12.78
C SER A 47 -2.54 2.49 11.52
N GLU A 48 -3.87 2.59 11.52
CA GLU A 48 -4.63 3.05 10.35
C GLU A 48 -4.17 4.44 9.86
N ALA A 49 -3.91 5.36 10.79
CA ALA A 49 -3.43 6.71 10.47
C ALA A 49 -2.01 6.72 9.88
N GLU A 50 -1.14 5.79 10.28
CA GLU A 50 0.19 5.63 9.69
C GLU A 50 0.12 4.91 8.35
N ALA A 51 -0.76 3.91 8.21
CA ALA A 51 -0.99 3.19 6.97
C ALA A 51 -1.46 4.13 5.85
N HIS A 52 -2.40 5.03 6.12
CA HIS A 52 -2.86 6.04 5.15
C HIS A 52 -1.78 7.04 4.75
N ARG A 53 -0.81 7.31 5.63
CA ARG A 53 0.33 8.19 5.32
C ARG A 53 1.40 7.49 4.49
N VAL A 54 1.63 6.20 4.76
CA VAL A 54 2.71 5.41 4.14
C VAL A 54 2.29 4.80 2.81
N ALA A 55 1.04 4.34 2.68
CA ALA A 55 0.57 3.62 1.49
C ALA A 55 0.81 4.38 0.16
N PRO A 56 0.53 5.70 0.05
CA PRO A 56 0.76 6.43 -1.19
C PRO A 56 2.24 6.58 -1.56
N LEU A 57 3.15 6.37 -0.60
CA LEU A 57 4.59 6.56 -0.76
C LEU A 57 5.32 5.28 -1.21
N LEU A 58 4.70 4.10 -1.10
CA LEU A 58 5.35 2.81 -1.36
C LEU A 58 5.86 2.65 -2.80
N ASP A 59 5.09 3.12 -3.78
CA ASP A 59 5.42 3.02 -5.22
C ASP A 59 5.87 4.36 -5.81
N ARG A 60 6.02 5.39 -4.98
CA ARG A 60 6.40 6.71 -5.46
C ARG A 60 7.93 6.80 -5.56
N LEU A 61 8.42 6.94 -6.80
CA LEU A 61 9.85 7.05 -7.08
C LEU A 61 10.45 8.36 -6.56
N ASP A 62 9.69 9.46 -6.64
CA ASP A 62 10.11 10.81 -6.25
C ASP A 62 9.68 11.18 -4.83
N CYS A 63 10.19 10.41 -3.85
CA CYS A 63 9.98 10.68 -2.42
C CYS A 63 11.14 11.51 -1.83
N SER A 64 10.81 12.42 -0.92
CA SER A 64 11.80 13.12 -0.09
C SER A 64 12.54 12.14 0.84
N ILE A 65 13.64 12.59 1.45
CA ILE A 65 14.38 11.76 2.41
C ILE A 65 13.49 11.42 3.61
N GLU A 66 12.70 12.39 4.10
CA GLU A 66 11.76 12.21 5.21
C GLU A 66 10.67 11.18 4.86
N GLU A 67 10.09 11.27 3.66
CA GLU A 67 9.11 10.30 3.16
C GLU A 67 9.70 8.88 3.08
N LYS A 68 10.94 8.75 2.59
CA LYS A 68 11.64 7.45 2.55
C LYS A 68 11.91 6.89 3.95
N LEU A 69 12.27 7.75 4.91
CA LEU A 69 12.46 7.34 6.30
C LEU A 69 11.15 6.84 6.91
N LEU A 70 10.02 7.51 6.66
CA LEU A 70 8.70 7.08 7.13
C LEU A 70 8.33 5.69 6.59
N VAL A 71 8.51 5.47 5.28
CA VAL A 71 8.26 4.16 4.66
C VAL A 71 9.14 3.08 5.30
N ASN A 72 10.43 3.35 5.44
CA ASN A 72 11.37 2.40 6.04
C ASN A 72 11.04 2.08 7.50
N GLN A 73 10.62 3.07 8.29
CA GLN A 73 10.21 2.85 9.68
C GLN A 73 8.98 1.94 9.76
N ALA A 74 7.96 2.16 8.94
CA ALA A 74 6.77 1.32 8.90
C ALA A 74 7.10 -0.13 8.49
N LEU A 75 7.93 -0.30 7.45
CA LEU A 75 8.39 -1.63 7.03
C LEU A 75 9.23 -2.34 8.10
N GLN A 76 10.09 -1.60 8.81
CA GLN A 76 10.88 -2.14 9.89
C GLN A 76 10.01 -2.58 11.08
N GLN A 77 8.95 -1.84 11.41
CA GLN A 77 7.97 -2.26 12.42
C GLN A 77 7.30 -3.58 12.04
N ILE A 78 6.86 -3.72 10.79
CA ILE A 78 6.27 -4.95 10.25
C ILE A 78 7.27 -6.11 10.37
N TRP A 79 8.50 -5.89 9.91
CA TRP A 79 9.55 -6.91 9.95
C TRP A 79 9.83 -7.40 11.38
N ASN A 80 9.95 -6.48 12.33
CA ASN A 80 10.16 -6.80 13.74
C ASN A 80 9.01 -7.64 14.32
N ARG A 81 7.76 -7.33 13.96
CA ARG A 81 6.59 -8.10 14.38
C ARG A 81 6.60 -9.52 13.81
N LEU A 82 6.92 -9.66 12.52
CA LEU A 82 7.02 -10.96 11.87
C LEU A 82 8.11 -11.84 12.53
N LEU A 83 9.25 -11.25 12.86
CA LEU A 83 10.32 -11.95 13.59
C LEU A 83 9.94 -12.33 15.03
N ALA A 84 9.22 -11.45 15.74
CA ALA A 84 8.73 -11.75 17.09
C ALA A 84 7.72 -12.92 17.08
N CYS A 85 6.82 -12.95 16.08
CA CYS A 85 5.88 -14.05 15.89
C CYS A 85 6.60 -15.39 15.64
N LYS A 86 7.69 -15.37 14.87
CA LYS A 86 8.52 -16.56 14.61
C LYS A 86 9.20 -17.12 15.87
N LYS A 87 9.62 -16.26 16.80
CA LYS A 87 10.25 -16.69 18.06
C LYS A 87 9.26 -17.35 19.05
N GLY A 88 7.97 -17.03 18.97
CA GLY A 88 6.93 -17.64 19.81
C GLY A 88 6.55 -19.07 19.41
N LEU A 89 6.85 -19.50 18.18
CA LEU A 89 6.52 -20.82 17.65
C LEU A 89 7.62 -21.89 17.88
N GLY A 90 8.77 -21.50 18.44
CA GLY A 90 9.90 -22.41 18.73
C GLY A 90 10.03 -22.83 20.19
N ALA A 91 9.05 -22.50 21.04
CA ALA A 91 9.05 -22.80 22.48
C ALA A 91 7.90 -23.74 22.85
N ARG A 92 7.77 -24.87 22.14
CA ARG A 92 6.93 -26.01 22.52
C ARG A 92 7.66 -27.30 22.25
#